data_AF-A0A381IDT6-F1
#
_entry.id   AF-A0A381IDT6-F1
#
_cell.length_a   1.000
_cell.length_b   1.000
_cell.length_c   1.000
_cell.angle_alpha   90.00
_cell.angle_beta   90.00
_cell.angle_gamma   90.00
#
_symmetry.space_group_name_H-M   'P 1'
#
loop_
_entity.id
_entity.type
_entity.pdbx_description
1 polymer ?
#
loop_
_entity_poly.entity_id
_entity_poly.type
_entity_poly.pdbx_seq_one_letter_code
_entity_poly.pdbx_strand_id
1 'polypeptide(L)'
;MLKSFLRMGTYQILFLDSISDYAAVNETVKLSKKYDKKSSGFINAILRNEIRAKETIMDITEEDSVKYLSIKYSYNSWIIKNWIDKFGQEFC
;
A
#
# COMPACT_ATOMS: atom_id res chain seq x y z
N MET A 1 -12.83 -8.49 -4.03
CA MET A 1 -11.97 -8.62 -5.22
C MET A 1 -11.23 -7.32 -5.54
N LEU A 2 -11.91 -6.20 -5.76
CA LEU A 2 -11.28 -4.87 -5.96
C LEU A 2 -10.10 -4.56 -5.02
N LYS A 3 -10.31 -4.60 -3.70
CA LYS A 3 -9.25 -4.31 -2.71
C LYS A 3 -8.02 -5.22 -2.87
N SER A 4 -8.21 -6.47 -3.26
CA SER A 4 -7.12 -7.42 -3.47
C SER A 4 -6.28 -7.05 -4.69
N PHE A 5 -6.91 -6.63 -5.79
CA PHE A 5 -6.20 -6.16 -6.98
C PHE A 5 -5.42 -4.88 -6.73
N LEU A 6 -6.02 -3.91 -6.00
CA LEU A 6 -5.32 -2.69 -5.63
C LEU A 6 -4.09 -3.03 -4.77
N ARG A 7 -4.25 -3.78 -3.67
CA ARG A 7 -3.11 -4.19 -2.82
C ARG A 7 -1.99 -4.87 -3.60
N MET A 8 -2.34 -5.81 -4.48
CA MET A 8 -1.36 -6.53 -5.29
C MET A 8 -0.66 -5.61 -6.30
N GLY A 9 -1.41 -4.74 -6.98
CA GLY A 9 -0.86 -3.76 -7.93
C GLY A 9 0.05 -2.76 -7.24
N THR A 10 -0.41 -2.14 -6.16
CA THR A 10 0.35 -1.21 -5.33
C THR A 10 1.62 -1.87 -4.80
N TYR A 11 1.54 -3.12 -4.33
CA TYR A 11 2.72 -3.83 -3.83
C TYR A 11 3.79 -4.02 -4.91
N GLN A 12 3.38 -4.40 -6.13
CA GLN A 12 4.30 -4.52 -7.26
C GLN A 12 4.95 -3.17 -7.62
N ILE A 13 4.19 -2.08 -7.62
CA ILE A 13 4.68 -0.75 -7.99
C ILE A 13 5.67 -0.21 -6.94
N LEU A 14 5.36 -0.35 -5.66
CA LEU A 14 6.11 0.29 -4.58
C LEU A 14 7.29 -0.54 -4.04
N PHE A 15 7.22 -1.87 -4.13
CA PHE A 15 8.18 -2.73 -3.43
C PHE A 15 8.93 -3.74 -4.32
N LEU A 16 8.57 -3.88 -5.61
CA LEU A 16 9.22 -4.84 -6.50
C LEU A 16 10.02 -4.16 -7.61
N ASP A 17 11.30 -3.88 -7.34
CA ASP A 17 12.21 -3.18 -8.26
C ASP A 17 12.42 -3.89 -9.61
N SER A 18 12.21 -5.21 -9.66
CA SER A 18 12.37 -6.00 -10.88
C SER A 18 11.17 -5.91 -11.84
N ILE A 19 10.07 -5.29 -11.43
CA ILE A 19 8.84 -5.18 -12.22
C ILE A 19 8.66 -3.72 -12.64
N SER A 20 8.54 -3.47 -13.95
CA SER A 20 8.22 -2.12 -14.42
C SER A 20 6.79 -1.73 -14.03
N ASP A 21 6.60 -0.46 -13.68
CA ASP A 21 5.30 0.13 -13.31
C ASP A 21 4.21 -0.19 -14.34
N TYR A 22 4.55 -0.14 -15.63
CA TYR A 22 3.64 -0.48 -16.72
C TYR A 22 3.19 -1.95 -16.70
N ALA A 23 4.12 -2.88 -16.46
CA ALA A 23 3.81 -4.31 -16.38
C ALA A 23 2.93 -4.62 -15.16
N ALA A 24 3.24 -4.03 -14.00
CA ALA A 24 2.47 -4.16 -12.77
C ALA A 24 0.99 -3.75 -12.97
N VAL A 25 0.75 -2.59 -13.60
CA VAL A 25 -0.60 -2.10 -13.91
C VAL A 25 -1.29 -3.03 -14.90
N ASN A 26 -0.64 -3.36 -16.01
CA ASN A 26 -1.26 -4.12 -17.09
C ASN A 26 -1.69 -5.52 -16.64
N GLU A 27 -0.82 -6.28 -15.97
CA GLU A 27 -1.15 -7.63 -15.53
C GLU A 27 -2.21 -7.61 -14.43
N THR A 28 -2.16 -6.63 -13.51
CA THR A 28 -3.21 -6.45 -12.49
C THR A 28 -4.56 -6.14 -13.12
N VAL A 29 -4.62 -5.24 -14.11
CA VAL A 29 -5.86 -4.89 -14.82
C VAL A 29 -6.37 -6.07 -15.66
N LYS A 30 -5.49 -6.79 -16.35
CA LYS A 30 -5.85 -7.99 -17.12
C LYS A 30 -6.42 -9.07 -16.22
N LEU A 31 -5.81 -9.31 -15.06
CA LEU A 31 -6.34 -10.24 -14.06
C LEU A 31 -7.69 -9.77 -13.51
N SER A 32 -7.84 -8.47 -13.23
CA SER A 32 -9.11 -7.90 -12.78
C SER A 32 -10.22 -8.09 -13.81
N LYS A 33 -9.95 -7.99 -15.12
CA LYS A 33 -10.96 -8.21 -16.17
C LYS A 33 -11.54 -9.64 -16.15
N LYS A 34 -10.76 -10.61 -15.67
CA LYS A 34 -11.19 -12.02 -15.56
C LYS A 34 -12.16 -12.25 -14.41
N TYR A 35 -11.99 -11.56 -13.28
CA TYR A 35 -12.75 -11.82 -12.05
C TYR A 35 -13.70 -10.69 -11.62
N ASP A 36 -13.42 -9.46 -12.04
CA ASP A 36 -14.15 -8.24 -11.68
C ASP A 36 -14.02 -7.18 -12.78
N LYS A 37 -14.61 -7.46 -13.95
CA LYS A 37 -14.51 -6.62 -15.15
C LYS A 37 -14.99 -5.19 -14.91
N LYS A 38 -16.03 -5.01 -14.10
CA LYS A 38 -16.64 -3.70 -13.82
C LYS A 38 -15.65 -2.75 -13.15
N SER A 39 -14.79 -3.27 -12.27
CA SER A 39 -13.80 -2.47 -11.54
C SER A 39 -12.48 -2.26 -12.29
N SER A 40 -12.25 -2.92 -13.43
CA SER A 40 -10.95 -2.87 -14.15
C SER A 40 -10.50 -1.45 -14.55
N GLY A 41 -11.44 -0.59 -14.98
CA GLY A 41 -11.13 0.81 -15.30
C GLY A 41 -10.74 1.63 -14.08
N PHE A 42 -11.42 1.41 -12.95
CA PHE A 42 -11.11 2.06 -11.68
C PHE A 42 -9.74 1.63 -11.14
N ILE A 43 -9.43 0.33 -11.18
CA ILE A 43 -8.13 -0.21 -10.79
C ILE A 43 -7.01 0.42 -11.62
N ASN A 44 -7.16 0.47 -12.95
CA ASN A 44 -6.18 1.11 -13.83
C ASN A 44 -5.95 2.59 -13.48
N ALA A 45 -7.03 3.33 -13.19
CA ALA A 45 -6.95 4.75 -12.86
C ALA A 45 -6.20 4.99 -11.53
N ILE A 46 -6.52 4.21 -10.49
CA ILE A 46 -5.86 4.33 -9.18
C ILE A 46 -4.38 3.96 -9.27
N LEU A 47 -4.02 2.81 -9.83
CA LEU A 47 -2.62 2.39 -9.93
C LEU A 47 -1.77 3.36 -10.78
N ARG A 48 -2.35 3.97 -11.82
CA ARG A 48 -1.68 5.03 -12.58
C ARG A 48 -1.52 6.32 -11.79
N ASN A 49 -2.44 6.63 -10.89
CA ASN A 49 -2.28 7.76 -9.97
C ASN A 49 -1.16 7.48 -8.96
N GLU A 50 -1.08 6.27 -8.42
CA GLU A 50 0.00 5.84 -7.51
C GLU A 50 1.38 6.00 -8.15
N ILE A 51 1.55 5.59 -9.42
CA ILE A 51 2.81 5.79 -10.16
C ILE A 51 3.20 7.27 -10.26
N ARG A 52 2.22 8.16 -10.46
CA ARG A 52 2.50 9.61 -10.53
C ARG A 52 2.89 10.19 -9.17
N ALA A 53 2.46 9.57 -8.08
CA ALA A 53 2.75 9.98 -6.72
C ALA A 53 3.87 9.12 -6.08
N LYS A 54 4.57 8.29 -6.85
CA LYS A 54 5.47 7.25 -6.33
C LYS A 54 6.55 7.79 -5.37
N GLU A 55 7.04 9.00 -5.66
CA GLU A 55 8.07 9.67 -4.84
C GLU A 55 7.57 10.13 -3.47
N THR A 56 6.26 10.37 -3.31
CA THR A 56 5.70 10.96 -2.08
C THR A 56 4.68 10.06 -1.39
N ILE A 57 4.19 9.01 -2.06
CA ILE A 57 3.12 8.14 -1.54
C ILE A 57 3.55 7.34 -0.30
N MET A 58 4.86 7.16 -0.09
CA MET A 58 5.42 6.49 1.08
C MET A 58 5.72 7.45 2.25
N ASP A 59 5.57 8.76 2.04
CA ASP A 59 5.78 9.74 3.10
C ASP A 59 4.62 9.67 4.11
N ILE A 60 4.94 9.23 5.34
CA ILE A 60 3.96 9.14 6.42
C ILE A 60 3.91 10.50 7.13
N THR A 61 2.82 11.25 6.90
CA THR A 61 2.60 12.58 7.49
C THR A 61 1.78 12.54 8.79
N GLU A 62 1.71 11.38 9.45
CA GLU A 62 0.90 11.19 10.66
C GLU A 62 1.62 11.73 11.90
N GLU A 63 0.94 12.58 12.67
CA GLU A 63 1.50 13.22 13.89
C GLU A 63 1.35 12.35 15.14
N ASP A 64 0.30 11.52 15.21
CA ASP A 64 0.12 10.58 16.32
C ASP A 64 1.18 9.48 16.24
N SER A 65 2.05 9.38 17.25
CA SER A 65 3.19 8.46 17.24
C SER A 65 2.75 6.99 17.10
N VAL A 66 1.66 6.59 17.75
CA VAL A 66 1.12 5.22 17.68
C VAL A 66 0.68 4.89 16.26
N LYS A 67 -0.03 5.81 15.61
CA LYS A 67 -0.54 5.65 14.25
C LYS A 67 0.56 5.80 13.19
N TYR A 68 1.53 6.69 13.40
CA TYR A 68 2.74 6.77 12.57
C TYR A 68 3.47 5.43 12.55
N LEU A 69 3.77 4.87 13.72
CA LEU A 69 4.48 3.60 13.86
C LEU A 69 3.63 2.41 13.34
N SER A 70 2.31 2.46 13.52
CA SER A 70 1.40 1.42 13.00
C SER A 70 1.42 1.35 11.48
N ILE A 71 1.47 2.50 10.80
CA ILE A 71 1.61 2.58 9.34
C ILE A 71 3.02 2.14 8.92
N LYS A 72 4.06 2.74 9.51
CA LYS A 72 5.46 2.50 9.15
C LYS A 72 5.85 1.03 9.21
N TYR A 73 5.45 0.35 10.29
CA TYR A 73 5.82 -1.04 10.54
C TYR A 73 4.69 -2.03 10.24
N SER A 74 3.54 -1.56 9.73
CA SER A 74 2.39 -2.41 9.38
C SER A 74 1.87 -3.27 10.54
N TYR A 75 1.94 -2.77 11.77
CA TYR A 75 1.32 -3.38 12.95
C TYR A 75 0.01 -2.70 13.31
N ASN A 76 -0.89 -3.40 13.99
CA ASN A 76 -2.07 -2.74 14.53
C ASN A 76 -1.68 -1.78 15.66
N SER A 77 -2.33 -0.61 15.73
CA SER A 77 -2.11 0.41 16.76
C SER A 77 -2.15 -0.13 18.20
N TRP A 78 -2.97 -1.14 18.50
CA TRP A 78 -2.99 -1.71 19.86
C TRP A 78 -1.67 -2.41 20.22
N ILE A 79 -1.00 -3.04 19.26
CA ILE A 79 0.29 -3.72 19.46
C ILE A 79 1.35 -2.68 19.77
N ILE A 80 1.42 -1.64 18.93
CA ILE A 80 2.33 -0.50 19.11
C ILE A 80 2.13 0.14 20.47
N LYS A 81 0.88 0.43 20.86
CA LYS A 81 0.56 0.99 22.17
C LYS A 81 1.08 0.09 23.30
N ASN A 82 0.76 -1.20 23.26
CA ASN A 82 1.22 -2.15 24.27
C ASN A 82 2.76 -2.29 24.33
N TRP A 83 3.48 -2.11 23.22
CA TRP A 83 4.94 -2.12 23.23
C TRP A 83 5.53 -0.84 23.79
N ILE A 84 4.98 0.33 23.41
CA ILE A 84 5.39 1.62 23.99
C ILE A 84 5.18 1.62 25.51
N ASP A 85 4.04 1.12 25.98
CA ASP A 85 3.71 1.04 27.40
C ASP A 85 4.69 0.13 28.18
N LYS A 86 5.26 -0.90 27.54
CA LYS A 86 6.12 -1.90 28.19
C LYS A 86 7.61 -1.65 28.05
N PHE A 87 8.04 -1.10 26.92
CA PHE A 87 9.44 -0.99 26.52
C PHE A 87 9.88 0.44 26.23
N GLY A 88 8.95 1.41 26.27
CA GLY A 88 9.20 2.80 25.89
C GLY A 88 9.10 3.03 24.38
N GLN A 89 9.01 4.30 23.99
CA GLN A 89 8.82 4.67 22.59
C GLN A 89 10.04 4.35 21.71
N GLU A 90 11.26 4.38 22.26
CA GLU A 90 12.51 4.11 21.52
C GLU A 90 12.64 2.67 21.03
N PHE A 91 11.83 1.74 21.56
CA PHE A 91 11.81 0.36 21.12
C PHE A 91 11.17 0.17 19.74
N CYS A 92 10.23 1.05 19.37
CA CYS A 92 9.48 1.00 18.10
C CYS A 92 10.10 1.95 17.07
#